data_AF-A0AAD7V4W2-F1
#
_entry.id   AF-A0AAD7V4W2-F1
#
_cell.length_a   1.000
_cell.length_b   1.000
_cell.length_c   1.000
_cell.angle_alpha   90.00
_cell.angle_beta   90.00
_cell.angle_gamma   90.00
#
_symmetry.space_group_name_H-M   'P 1'
#
loop_
_entity.id
_entity.type
_entity.pdbx_description
1 polymer ?
#
loop_
_entity_poly.entity_id
_entity_poly.type
_entity_poly.pdbx_seq_one_letter_code
_entity_poly.pdbx_strand_id
1 'polypeptide(L)'
;MVKSSIIVPAQSTGSASRKRSMDQDDEHSDNNNAEKATDDNETETKKPRLEMSTASRRRGQRLFGVLLGTLNKFKDDSEKRSEGEKKRQEIDIKLHEKLANEKKELAEKMQADKERREQELNMLRVRDQRILDEKRDATNVRHKEYTANYLKTTTTPVLLYRPAKLTDDMEKKLSQQKEDAQEARKAYEERREQRMKEDEAEDKSALEAAEKRHYHQREQRDDDDNERGGDERDNGSMVGSPRLESPAPEDAVADRDE
;
A
#
# COMPACT_ATOMS: atom_id res chain seq x y z
N MET A 1 2.55 44.70 19.02
CA MET A 1 3.21 43.62 18.26
C MET A 1 4.05 42.80 19.23
N VAL A 2 3.55 41.62 19.64
CA VAL A 2 4.30 40.72 20.54
C VAL A 2 5.17 39.83 19.67
N LYS A 3 6.49 39.98 19.77
CA LYS A 3 7.46 39.11 19.09
C LYS A 3 7.51 37.79 19.86
N SER A 4 6.77 36.78 19.43
CA SER A 4 6.92 35.41 19.96
C SER A 4 8.22 34.82 19.40
N SER A 5 9.23 34.69 20.26
CA SER A 5 10.47 33.98 19.96
C SER A 5 10.21 32.49 20.11
N ILE A 6 10.14 31.79 18.99
CA ILE A 6 10.18 30.32 18.96
C ILE A 6 11.67 29.96 19.03
N ILE A 7 12.07 29.33 20.15
CA ILE A 7 13.39 28.73 20.28
C ILE A 7 13.37 27.44 19.45
N VAL A 8 13.98 27.50 18.27
CA VAL A 8 14.26 26.33 17.44
C VAL A 8 15.53 25.67 17.97
N PRO A 9 15.51 24.42 18.44
CA PRO A 9 16.74 23.75 18.83
C PRO A 9 17.64 23.55 17.60
N ALA A 10 18.90 23.95 17.74
CA ALA A 10 19.92 23.85 16.73
C ALA A 10 20.09 22.40 16.26
N GLN A 11 20.12 22.22 14.95
CA GLN A 11 20.42 20.96 14.30
C GLN A 11 21.88 20.57 14.63
N SER A 12 22.06 19.47 15.35
CA SER A 12 23.37 18.85 15.51
C SER A 12 23.76 18.15 14.20
N THR A 13 24.80 18.66 13.56
CA THR A 13 25.48 18.01 12.46
C THR A 13 26.34 16.88 13.01
N GLY A 14 26.01 15.64 12.65
CA GLY A 14 26.78 14.47 13.09
C GLY A 14 26.22 13.15 12.56
N SER A 15 26.67 12.78 11.36
CA SER A 15 26.87 11.41 10.85
C SER A 15 25.86 10.30 11.21
N ALA A 16 25.08 9.94 10.20
CA ALA A 16 24.87 8.58 9.67
C ALA A 16 25.08 7.33 10.56
N SER A 17 24.13 6.42 10.39
CA SER A 17 24.18 4.95 10.56
C SER A 17 23.84 4.38 11.95
N ARG A 18 22.75 3.59 12.02
CA ARG A 18 22.80 2.12 12.23
C ARG A 18 21.37 1.56 12.29
N LYS A 19 20.91 1.02 11.16
CA LYS A 19 19.98 -0.11 11.12
C LYS A 19 20.66 -1.27 11.83
N ARG A 20 20.00 -1.88 12.81
CA ARG A 20 20.34 -3.23 13.29
C ARG A 20 19.47 -4.19 12.49
N SER A 21 20.05 -4.81 11.47
CA SER A 21 19.56 -6.08 10.94
C SER A 21 20.43 -7.19 11.50
N MET A 22 19.75 -8.23 11.98
CA MET A 22 20.23 -9.45 12.57
C MET A 22 21.21 -10.19 11.65
N ASP A 23 22.21 -10.83 12.28
CA ASP A 23 23.22 -11.72 11.73
C ASP A 23 22.70 -12.77 10.74
N GLN A 24 23.54 -13.03 9.73
CA GLN A 24 23.93 -14.41 9.37
C GLN A 24 25.28 -14.39 8.64
N ASP A 25 26.23 -15.08 9.26
CA ASP A 25 27.57 -15.41 8.79
C ASP A 25 27.53 -16.36 7.58
N ASP A 26 28.45 -16.17 6.62
CA ASP A 26 29.50 -17.16 6.28
C ASP A 26 30.30 -16.71 5.03
N GLU A 27 31.57 -16.37 5.29
CA GLU A 27 32.83 -16.75 4.58
C GLU A 27 32.75 -17.32 3.14
N HIS A 28 33.64 -17.10 2.17
CA HIS A 28 34.93 -16.41 2.01
C HIS A 28 35.15 -16.29 0.48
N SER A 29 35.50 -15.12 -0.04
CA SER A 29 36.08 -15.00 -1.39
C SER A 29 37.30 -14.09 -1.31
N ASP A 30 38.47 -14.73 -1.32
CA ASP A 30 39.75 -14.06 -1.25
C ASP A 30 40.01 -13.22 -2.50
N ASN A 31 40.10 -11.93 -2.23
CA ASN A 31 40.69 -10.90 -3.05
C ASN A 31 42.22 -11.05 -3.04
N ASN A 32 42.89 -10.92 -4.19
CA ASN A 32 44.28 -10.43 -4.23
C ASN A 32 44.60 -9.75 -5.57
N ASN A 33 44.28 -8.45 -5.60
CA ASN A 33 45.06 -7.29 -6.04
C ASN A 33 46.30 -7.50 -6.94
N ALA A 34 46.32 -6.83 -8.10
CA ALA A 34 47.55 -6.31 -8.72
C ALA A 34 47.25 -5.26 -9.82
N GLU A 35 47.20 -3.98 -9.46
CA GLU A 35 47.53 -2.89 -10.39
C GLU A 35 48.81 -2.21 -9.91
N LYS A 36 49.89 -2.31 -10.70
CA LYS A 36 51.13 -1.55 -10.52
C LYS A 36 51.61 -1.01 -11.86
N ALA A 37 51.61 0.31 -11.92
CA ALA A 37 52.43 1.29 -12.65
C ALA A 37 53.30 0.84 -13.85
N THR A 38 53.17 1.68 -14.89
CA THR A 38 54.06 1.96 -16.02
C THR A 38 55.51 2.30 -15.62
N ASP A 39 56.51 1.82 -16.36
CA ASP A 39 57.64 2.59 -16.93
C ASP A 39 58.58 1.69 -17.78
N ASP A 40 59.34 2.35 -18.64
CA ASP A 40 60.00 1.95 -19.88
C ASP A 40 61.21 0.98 -19.83
N ASN A 41 61.58 0.57 -21.06
CA ASN A 41 62.87 0.11 -21.59
C ASN A 41 63.15 -1.40 -21.72
N GLU A 42 63.44 -1.72 -22.98
CA GLU A 42 64.40 -2.72 -23.45
C GLU A 42 64.54 -4.00 -22.64
N THR A 43 63.93 -5.06 -23.16
CA THR A 43 64.69 -6.13 -23.80
C THR A 43 63.67 -7.07 -24.41
N GLU A 44 63.74 -7.28 -25.73
CA GLU A 44 63.16 -8.47 -26.32
C GLU A 44 63.89 -9.68 -25.73
N THR A 45 63.53 -10.09 -24.52
CA THR A 45 63.86 -11.42 -24.02
C THR A 45 62.97 -12.37 -24.80
N LYS A 46 63.37 -12.64 -26.04
CA LYS A 46 62.97 -13.82 -26.80
C LYS A 46 63.28 -14.97 -25.87
N LYS A 47 62.25 -15.45 -25.17
CA LYS A 47 62.31 -16.64 -24.33
C LYS A 47 63.13 -17.65 -25.11
N PRO A 48 64.25 -18.18 -24.58
CA PRO A 48 65.05 -19.12 -25.34
C PRO A 48 64.09 -20.20 -25.83
N ARG A 49 64.00 -20.37 -27.16
CA ARG A 49 63.21 -21.45 -27.72
C ARG A 49 63.86 -22.70 -27.16
N LEU A 50 63.23 -23.28 -26.14
CA LEU A 50 63.70 -24.52 -25.55
C LEU A 50 63.71 -25.49 -26.73
N GLU A 51 64.91 -25.84 -27.22
CA GLU A 51 65.10 -26.81 -28.28
C GLU A 51 64.65 -28.15 -27.71
N MET A 52 63.34 -28.35 -27.75
CA MET A 52 62.70 -29.54 -27.28
C MET A 52 63.13 -30.63 -28.24
N SER A 53 63.85 -31.61 -27.72
CA SER A 53 64.09 -32.88 -28.41
C SER A 53 62.82 -33.31 -29.12
N THR A 54 62.95 -33.83 -30.35
CA THR A 54 61.81 -34.27 -31.17
C THR A 54 60.86 -35.19 -30.39
N ALA A 55 61.38 -35.94 -29.42
CA ALA A 55 60.63 -36.75 -28.46
C ALA A 55 59.74 -35.91 -27.51
N SER A 56 60.26 -34.84 -26.92
CA SER A 56 59.51 -33.94 -26.04
C SER A 56 58.43 -33.15 -26.78
N ARG A 57 58.70 -32.73 -28.02
CA ARG A 57 57.71 -32.06 -28.88
C ARG A 57 56.59 -33.02 -29.31
N ARG A 58 56.94 -34.26 -29.68
CA ARG A 58 55.95 -35.33 -29.94
C ARG A 58 55.12 -35.66 -28.71
N ARG A 59 55.73 -35.70 -27.52
CA ARG A 59 55.02 -35.91 -26.25
C ARG A 59 54.08 -34.74 -25.91
N GLY A 60 54.53 -33.49 -26.05
CA GLY A 60 53.69 -32.31 -25.83
C GLY A 60 52.51 -32.23 -26.79
N GLN A 61 52.74 -32.55 -28.07
CA GLN A 61 51.67 -32.63 -29.07
C GLN A 61 50.68 -33.77 -28.76
N ARG A 62 51.17 -34.91 -28.23
CA ARG A 62 50.31 -36.01 -27.78
C ARG A 62 49.49 -35.63 -26.54
N LEU A 63 50.09 -34.98 -25.56
CA LEU A 63 49.40 -34.53 -24.34
C LEU A 63 48.36 -33.45 -24.65
N PHE A 64 48.71 -32.49 -25.51
CA PHE A 64 47.77 -31.47 -25.97
C PHE A 64 46.65 -32.06 -26.82
N GLY A 65 46.95 -33.04 -27.68
CA GLY A 65 45.95 -33.80 -28.44
C GLY A 65 44.99 -34.61 -27.56
N VAL A 66 45.49 -35.19 -26.46
CA VAL A 66 44.63 -35.86 -25.46
C VAL A 66 43.73 -34.84 -24.76
N LEU A 67 44.27 -33.69 -24.32
CA LEU A 67 43.48 -32.67 -23.65
C LEU A 67 42.41 -32.05 -24.58
N LEU A 68 42.78 -31.74 -25.82
CA LEU A 68 41.84 -31.26 -26.83
C LEU A 68 40.81 -32.33 -27.20
N GLY A 69 41.22 -33.60 -27.26
CA GLY A 69 40.32 -34.74 -27.43
C GLY A 69 39.33 -34.89 -26.27
N THR A 70 39.79 -34.72 -25.02
CA THR A 70 38.89 -34.71 -23.85
C THR A 70 37.98 -33.50 -23.84
N LEU A 71 38.47 -32.30 -24.21
CA LEU A 71 37.66 -31.08 -24.26
C LEU A 71 36.59 -31.16 -25.38
N ASN A 72 36.95 -31.71 -26.53
CA ASN A 72 35.99 -31.99 -27.61
C ASN A 72 35.00 -33.07 -27.18
N LYS A 73 35.42 -34.10 -26.44
CA LYS A 73 34.52 -35.09 -25.88
C LYS A 73 33.57 -34.49 -24.83
N PHE A 74 34.06 -33.60 -23.96
CA PHE A 74 33.22 -32.84 -23.03
C PHE A 74 32.26 -31.90 -23.77
N LYS A 75 32.70 -31.27 -24.86
CA LYS A 75 31.85 -30.45 -25.72
C LYS A 75 30.76 -31.29 -26.37
N ASP A 76 31.12 -32.42 -26.98
CA ASP A 76 30.18 -33.36 -27.60
C ASP A 76 29.21 -33.96 -26.56
N ASP A 77 29.68 -34.28 -25.35
CA ASP A 77 28.87 -34.79 -24.25
C ASP A 77 27.98 -33.69 -23.64
N SER A 78 28.39 -32.42 -23.69
CA SER A 78 27.58 -31.25 -23.29
C SER A 78 26.57 -30.80 -24.34
N GLU A 79 26.88 -30.99 -25.63
CA GLU A 79 25.97 -30.76 -26.76
C GLU A 79 24.93 -31.88 -26.86
N LYS A 80 25.34 -33.12 -26.54
CA LYS A 80 24.45 -34.27 -26.33
C LYS A 80 23.92 -34.29 -24.90
N ARG A 81 23.26 -33.19 -24.47
CA ARG A 81 22.46 -33.20 -23.25
C ARG A 81 21.59 -34.45 -23.25
N SER A 82 21.82 -35.33 -22.27
CA SER A 82 21.07 -36.58 -22.13
C SER A 82 19.57 -36.26 -22.14
N GLU A 83 18.74 -37.15 -22.68
CA GLU A 83 17.28 -36.94 -22.68
C GLU A 83 16.74 -36.67 -21.27
N GLY A 84 17.39 -37.21 -20.23
CA GLY A 84 17.07 -36.92 -18.83
C GLY A 84 17.38 -35.49 -18.40
N GLU A 85 18.43 -34.87 -18.94
CA GLU A 85 18.82 -33.48 -18.64
C GLU A 85 17.91 -32.48 -19.37
N LYS A 86 17.51 -32.78 -20.61
CA LYS A 86 16.49 -32.00 -21.33
C LYS A 86 15.15 -32.04 -20.61
N LYS A 87 14.71 -33.23 -20.16
CA LYS A 87 13.48 -33.37 -19.35
C LYS A 87 13.55 -32.61 -18.03
N ARG A 88 14.71 -32.60 -17.35
CA ARG A 88 14.92 -31.78 -16.13
C ARG A 88 14.80 -30.29 -16.43
N GLN A 89 15.47 -29.82 -17.48
CA GLN A 89 15.38 -28.41 -17.90
C GLN A 89 13.94 -28.01 -18.27
N GLU A 90 13.20 -28.86 -18.97
CA GLU A 90 11.77 -28.62 -19.27
C GLU A 90 10.90 -28.54 -18.01
N ILE A 91 11.19 -29.38 -17.00
CA ILE A 91 10.50 -29.33 -15.70
C ILE A 91 10.86 -28.04 -14.95
N ASP A 92 12.13 -27.65 -14.94
CA ASP A 92 12.60 -26.44 -14.28
C ASP A 92 12.01 -25.18 -14.93
N ILE A 93 11.94 -25.14 -16.27
CA ILE A 93 11.29 -24.05 -17.01
C ILE A 93 9.81 -23.97 -16.63
N LYS A 94 9.08 -25.10 -16.64
CA LYS A 94 7.67 -25.12 -16.24
C LYS A 94 7.47 -24.70 -14.78
N LEU A 95 8.38 -25.06 -13.89
CA LEU A 95 8.33 -24.65 -12.48
C LEU A 95 8.61 -23.15 -12.34
N HIS A 96 9.59 -22.62 -13.06
CA HIS A 96 9.89 -21.19 -13.09
C HIS A 96 8.73 -20.37 -13.66
N GLU A 97 8.07 -20.84 -14.71
CA GLU A 97 6.87 -20.20 -15.27
C GLU A 97 5.71 -20.19 -14.26
N LYS A 98 5.44 -21.31 -13.58
CA LYS A 98 4.42 -21.36 -12.52
C LYS A 98 4.73 -20.39 -11.38
N LEU A 99 5.97 -20.40 -10.87
CA LEU A 99 6.41 -19.48 -9.83
C LEU A 99 6.34 -18.01 -10.29
N ALA A 100 6.64 -17.72 -11.55
CA ALA A 100 6.51 -16.38 -12.11
C ALA A 100 5.05 -15.93 -12.19
N ASN A 101 4.13 -16.83 -12.58
CA ASN A 101 2.71 -16.55 -12.63
C ASN A 101 2.12 -16.34 -11.23
N GLU A 102 2.43 -17.21 -10.27
CA GLU A 102 2.00 -17.05 -8.87
C GLU A 102 2.51 -15.73 -8.27
N LYS A 103 3.77 -15.34 -8.55
CA LYS A 103 4.31 -14.05 -8.13
C LYS A 103 3.57 -12.87 -8.75
N LYS A 104 3.19 -12.96 -10.04
CA LYS A 104 2.40 -11.92 -10.72
C LYS A 104 1.01 -11.80 -10.10
N GLU A 105 0.31 -12.92 -9.91
CA GLU A 105 -1.01 -12.94 -9.30
C GLU A 105 -0.99 -12.38 -7.88
N LEU A 106 0.03 -12.72 -7.08
CA LEU A 106 0.20 -12.16 -5.74
C LEU A 106 0.51 -10.66 -5.78
N ALA A 107 1.34 -10.21 -6.71
CA ALA A 107 1.64 -8.78 -6.86
C ALA A 107 0.40 -7.98 -7.28
N GLU A 108 -0.39 -8.50 -8.22
CA GLU A 108 -1.66 -7.90 -8.66
C GLU A 108 -2.68 -7.83 -7.51
N LYS A 109 -2.85 -8.92 -6.75
CA LYS A 109 -3.71 -8.94 -5.55
C LYS A 109 -3.26 -7.92 -4.51
N MET A 110 -1.96 -7.86 -4.20
CA MET A 110 -1.44 -6.88 -3.26
C MET A 110 -1.64 -5.43 -3.74
N GLN A 111 -1.48 -5.18 -5.03
CA GLN A 111 -1.69 -3.86 -5.61
C GLN A 111 -3.17 -3.46 -5.55
N ALA A 112 -4.09 -4.37 -5.91
CA ALA A 112 -5.53 -4.14 -5.80
C ALA A 112 -5.97 -3.89 -4.34
N ASP A 113 -5.45 -4.67 -3.39
CA ASP A 113 -5.72 -4.46 -1.96
C ASP A 113 -5.18 -3.11 -1.46
N LYS A 114 -4.00 -2.71 -1.93
CA LYS A 114 -3.40 -1.42 -1.58
C LYS A 114 -4.22 -0.27 -2.14
N GLU A 115 -4.64 -0.33 -3.39
CA GLU A 115 -5.48 0.67 -4.03
C GLU A 115 -6.83 0.79 -3.33
N ARG A 116 -7.47 -0.33 -3.00
CA ARG A 116 -8.70 -0.36 -2.24
C ARG A 116 -8.54 0.31 -0.86
N ARG A 117 -7.48 -0.03 -0.12
CA ARG A 117 -7.19 0.59 1.18
C ARG A 117 -6.92 2.09 1.04
N GLU A 118 -6.21 2.51 0.01
CA GLU A 118 -5.94 3.92 -0.27
C GLU A 118 -7.22 4.69 -0.57
N GLN A 119 -8.14 4.12 -1.34
CA GLN A 119 -9.46 4.67 -1.60
C GLN A 119 -10.27 4.81 -0.31
N GLU A 120 -10.34 3.75 0.52
CA GLU A 120 -11.03 3.77 1.81
C GLU A 120 -10.47 4.86 2.73
N LEU A 121 -9.14 4.98 2.83
CA LEU A 121 -8.47 6.01 3.61
C LEU A 121 -8.73 7.42 3.08
N ASN A 122 -8.75 7.61 1.76
CA ASN A 122 -9.03 8.90 1.15
C ASN A 122 -10.49 9.33 1.43
N MET A 123 -11.45 8.40 1.31
CA MET A 123 -12.84 8.64 1.67
C MET A 123 -13.00 9.06 3.13
N LEU A 124 -12.32 8.36 4.04
CA LEU A 124 -12.32 8.72 5.46
C LEU A 124 -11.73 10.12 5.69
N ARG A 125 -10.61 10.43 5.04
CA ARG A 125 -9.94 11.74 5.14
C ARG A 125 -10.84 12.88 4.65
N VAL A 126 -11.53 12.69 3.53
CA VAL A 126 -12.48 13.68 2.99
C VAL A 126 -13.63 13.90 3.97
N ARG A 127 -14.18 12.82 4.54
CA ARG A 127 -15.24 12.89 5.55
C ARG A 127 -14.78 13.65 6.81
N ASP A 128 -13.59 13.35 7.31
CA ASP A 128 -13.02 14.00 8.49
C ASP A 128 -12.76 15.50 8.23
N GLN A 129 -12.23 15.85 7.06
CA GLN A 129 -12.04 17.25 6.66
C GLN A 129 -13.37 18.00 6.63
N ARG A 130 -14.40 17.41 6.04
CA ARG A 130 -15.76 17.98 6.01
C ARG A 130 -16.29 18.27 7.42
N ILE A 131 -16.12 17.34 8.36
CA ILE A 131 -16.54 17.51 9.76
C ILE A 131 -15.74 18.64 10.45
N LEU A 132 -14.43 18.71 10.22
CA LEU A 132 -13.58 19.75 10.79
C LEU A 132 -13.96 21.14 10.27
N ASP A 133 -14.22 21.26 8.97
CA ASP A 133 -14.66 22.51 8.35
C ASP A 133 -16.02 22.95 8.89
N GLU A 134 -16.98 22.04 9.06
CA GLU A 134 -18.27 22.36 9.69
C GLU A 134 -18.09 22.87 11.13
N LYS A 135 -17.27 22.20 11.95
CA LYS A 135 -16.97 22.65 13.32
C LYS A 135 -16.31 24.03 13.34
N ARG A 136 -15.42 24.29 12.39
CA ARG A 136 -14.74 25.59 12.25
C ARG A 136 -15.74 26.68 11.91
N ASP A 137 -16.62 26.45 10.93
CA ASP A 137 -17.66 27.39 10.52
C ASP A 137 -18.62 27.68 11.68
N ALA A 138 -19.10 26.63 12.37
CA ALA A 138 -19.98 26.77 13.53
C ALA A 138 -19.33 27.61 14.64
N THR A 139 -18.05 27.36 14.92
CA THR A 139 -17.28 28.12 15.93
C THR A 139 -17.11 29.57 15.52
N ASN A 140 -16.83 29.84 14.25
CA ASN A 140 -16.67 31.19 13.71
C ASN A 140 -17.98 31.99 13.80
N VAL A 141 -19.10 31.40 13.42
CA VAL A 141 -20.43 32.03 13.52
C VAL A 141 -20.76 32.36 14.97
N ARG A 142 -20.62 31.38 15.87
CA ARG A 142 -20.83 31.57 17.32
C ARG A 142 -19.93 32.67 17.88
N HIS A 143 -18.67 32.73 17.44
CA HIS A 143 -17.74 33.78 17.85
C HIS A 143 -18.17 35.16 17.35
N LYS A 144 -18.65 35.27 16.10
CA LYS A 144 -19.21 36.52 15.57
C LYS A 144 -20.42 36.97 16.37
N GLU A 145 -21.36 36.07 16.66
CA GLU A 145 -22.53 36.37 17.50
C GLU A 145 -22.15 36.88 18.89
N TYR A 146 -21.18 36.22 19.53
CA TYR A 146 -20.70 36.63 20.85
C TYR A 146 -20.04 38.02 20.79
N THR A 147 -19.20 38.25 19.79
CA THR A 147 -18.43 39.50 19.65
C THR A 147 -19.24 40.68 19.14
N ALA A 148 -20.37 40.46 18.47
CA ALA A 148 -21.24 41.51 17.94
C ALA A 148 -21.87 42.43 19.01
N ASN A 149 -21.83 42.02 20.28
CA ASN A 149 -22.33 42.83 21.40
C ASN A 149 -21.27 43.80 21.97
N TYR A 150 -20.06 43.80 21.44
CA TYR A 150 -18.92 44.53 21.99
C TYR A 150 -18.25 45.41 20.94
N LEU A 151 -17.81 46.59 21.38
CA LEU A 151 -16.95 47.46 20.58
C LEU A 151 -15.48 47.05 20.74
N LYS A 152 -14.66 47.39 19.74
CA LYS A 152 -13.24 47.06 19.70
C LYS A 152 -12.38 48.30 19.95
N THR A 153 -11.30 48.16 20.69
CA THR A 153 -10.28 49.22 20.83
C THR A 153 -9.33 49.23 19.62
N THR A 154 -8.71 50.38 19.36
CA THR A 154 -7.66 50.54 18.33
C THR A 154 -6.28 50.05 18.80
N THR A 155 -6.12 49.79 20.09
CA THR A 155 -4.86 49.37 20.71
C THR A 155 -4.44 47.98 20.25
N THR A 156 -3.14 47.66 20.38
CA THR A 156 -2.67 46.28 20.29
C THR A 156 -2.16 45.84 21.66
N PRO A 157 -2.83 44.88 22.34
CA PRO A 157 -3.93 44.02 21.86
C PRO A 157 -5.29 44.73 21.75
N VAL A 158 -6.14 44.20 20.86
CA VAL A 158 -7.53 44.65 20.70
C VAL A 158 -8.34 44.13 21.87
N LEU A 159 -9.07 45.04 22.53
CA LEU A 159 -9.94 44.72 23.64
C LEU A 159 -11.39 44.89 23.20
N LEU A 160 -12.22 43.90 23.55
CA LEU A 160 -13.67 43.96 23.40
C LEU A 160 -14.26 44.57 24.67
N TYR A 161 -15.06 45.61 24.52
CA TYR A 161 -15.66 46.33 25.65
C TYR A 161 -17.10 46.74 25.37
N ARG A 162 -17.86 46.96 26.44
CA ARG A 162 -19.23 47.48 26.37
C ARG A 162 -19.31 48.77 27.19
N PRO A 163 -19.50 49.94 26.55
CA PRO A 163 -19.68 51.20 27.26
C PRO A 163 -20.88 51.19 28.20
N ALA A 164 -20.80 51.92 29.31
CA ALA A 164 -21.92 52.11 30.23
C ALA A 164 -23.01 53.03 29.65
N LYS A 165 -22.61 54.04 28.86
CA LYS A 165 -23.50 54.92 28.11
C LYS A 165 -23.18 54.77 26.63
N LEU A 166 -24.18 54.46 25.81
CA LEU A 166 -24.02 54.39 24.37
C LEU A 166 -24.28 55.76 23.74
N THR A 167 -23.44 56.13 22.79
CA THR A 167 -23.67 57.25 21.86
C THR A 167 -24.34 56.70 20.60
N ASP A 168 -25.14 57.49 19.90
CA ASP A 168 -25.85 57.09 18.68
C ASP A 168 -24.93 56.39 17.64
N ASP A 169 -23.70 56.88 17.48
CA ASP A 169 -22.72 56.27 16.57
C ASP A 169 -22.26 54.87 17.03
N MET A 170 -22.17 54.65 18.34
CA MET A 170 -21.86 53.34 18.91
C MET A 170 -23.03 52.38 18.77
N GLU A 171 -24.26 52.87 18.92
CA GLU A 171 -25.48 52.08 18.70
C GLU A 171 -25.58 51.62 17.26
N LYS A 172 -25.36 52.52 16.30
CA LYS A 172 -25.34 52.17 14.87
C LYS A 172 -24.30 51.09 14.57
N LYS A 173 -23.10 51.20 15.12
CA LYS A 173 -22.04 50.18 14.96
C LYS A 173 -22.44 48.83 15.55
N LEU A 174 -23.02 48.80 16.73
CA LEU A 174 -23.49 47.56 17.36
C LEU A 174 -24.65 46.93 16.59
N SER A 175 -25.57 47.75 16.08
CA SER A 175 -26.68 47.28 15.24
C SER A 175 -26.18 46.65 13.95
N GLN A 176 -25.24 47.30 13.26
CA GLN A 176 -24.58 46.73 12.07
C GLN A 176 -23.87 45.41 12.39
N GLN A 177 -23.09 45.37 13.49
CA GLN A 177 -22.41 44.13 13.90
C GLN A 177 -23.38 42.98 14.21
N LYS A 178 -24.53 43.28 14.81
CA LYS A 178 -25.57 42.29 15.09
C LYS A 178 -26.25 41.81 13.81
N GLU A 179 -26.51 42.71 12.87
CA GLU A 179 -27.05 42.38 11.56
C GLU A 179 -26.09 41.48 10.79
N ASP A 180 -24.81 41.85 10.71
CA ASP A 180 -23.75 41.03 10.08
C ASP A 180 -23.63 39.65 10.74
N ALA A 181 -23.74 39.58 12.07
CA ALA A 181 -23.69 38.31 12.80
C ALA A 181 -24.94 37.45 12.53
N GLN A 182 -26.13 38.06 12.43
CA GLN A 182 -27.36 37.38 12.07
C GLN A 182 -27.33 36.88 10.62
N GLU A 183 -26.82 37.68 9.69
CA GLU A 183 -26.63 37.27 8.29
C GLU A 183 -25.63 36.11 8.21
N ALA A 184 -24.51 36.19 8.91
CA ALA A 184 -23.54 35.09 8.99
C ALA A 184 -24.17 33.80 9.55
N ARG A 185 -25.07 33.92 10.53
CA ARG A 185 -25.81 32.78 11.09
C ARG A 185 -26.78 32.19 10.07
N LYS A 186 -27.59 33.02 9.41
CA LYS A 186 -28.53 32.58 8.37
C LYS A 186 -27.80 31.89 7.21
N ALA A 187 -26.72 32.49 6.70
CA ALA A 187 -25.92 31.91 5.64
C ALA A 187 -25.28 30.56 6.06
N TYR A 188 -24.92 30.40 7.34
CA TYR A 188 -24.44 29.13 7.87
C TYR A 188 -25.55 28.08 7.96
N GLU A 189 -26.73 28.45 8.46
CA GLU A 189 -27.90 27.58 8.54
C GLU A 189 -28.35 27.12 7.15
N GLU A 190 -28.45 28.03 6.18
CA GLU A 190 -28.76 27.71 4.77
C GLU A 190 -27.75 26.75 4.15
N ARG A 191 -26.45 27.01 4.33
CA ARG A 191 -25.39 26.12 3.82
C ARG A 191 -25.45 24.75 4.50
N ARG A 192 -25.76 24.71 5.79
CA ARG A 192 -25.93 23.46 6.54
C ARG A 192 -27.14 22.67 6.03
N GLU A 193 -28.27 23.34 5.77
CA GLU A 193 -29.44 22.72 5.18
C GLU A 193 -29.19 22.20 3.76
N GLN A 194 -28.46 22.94 2.93
CA GLN A 194 -28.06 22.48 1.59
C GLN A 194 -27.24 21.20 1.67
N ARG A 195 -26.24 21.14 2.56
CA ARG A 195 -25.44 19.93 2.77
C ARG A 195 -26.25 18.74 3.28
N MET A 196 -27.19 18.97 4.21
CA MET A 196 -28.09 17.91 4.69
C MET A 196 -28.96 17.36 3.56
N LYS A 197 -29.46 18.23 2.67
CA LYS A 197 -30.24 17.81 1.49
C LYS A 197 -29.40 17.04 0.48
N GLU A 198 -28.14 17.44 0.29
CA GLU A 198 -27.17 16.71 -0.55
C GLU A 198 -26.91 15.31 0.01
N ASP A 199 -26.62 15.20 1.31
CA ASP A 199 -26.37 13.91 1.97
C ASP A 199 -27.62 13.00 1.90
N GLU A 200 -28.82 13.54 2.14
CA GLU A 200 -30.08 12.81 1.98
C GLU A 200 -30.32 12.35 0.53
N ALA A 201 -29.92 13.15 -0.46
CA ALA A 201 -30.05 12.79 -1.87
C ALA A 201 -29.04 11.70 -2.26
N GLU A 202 -27.80 11.78 -1.76
CA GLU A 202 -26.78 10.75 -1.91
C GLU A 202 -27.26 9.42 -1.32
N ASP A 203 -27.76 9.43 -0.07
CA ASP A 203 -28.28 8.23 0.60
C ASP A 203 -29.45 7.60 -0.18
N LYS A 204 -30.40 8.42 -0.65
CA LYS A 204 -31.50 7.93 -1.49
C LYS A 204 -31.01 7.32 -2.80
N SER A 205 -30.06 7.96 -3.47
CA SER A 205 -29.49 7.45 -4.72
C SER A 205 -28.71 6.15 -4.51
N ALA A 206 -28.02 6.01 -3.37
CA ALA A 206 -27.30 4.80 -3.00
C ALA A 206 -28.26 3.64 -2.71
N LEU A 207 -29.38 3.90 -2.02
CA LEU A 207 -30.44 2.91 -1.79
C LEU A 207 -31.08 2.45 -3.10
N GLU A 208 -31.41 3.38 -4.01
CA GLU A 208 -31.95 3.05 -5.33
C GLU A 208 -30.96 2.23 -6.18
N ALA A 209 -29.67 2.58 -6.13
CA ALA A 209 -28.62 1.83 -6.83
C ALA A 209 -28.45 0.42 -6.24
N ALA A 210 -28.53 0.27 -4.92
CA ALA A 210 -28.49 -1.03 -4.25
C ALA A 210 -29.71 -1.89 -4.62
N GLU A 211 -30.90 -1.30 -4.68
CA GLU A 211 -32.13 -1.97 -5.10
C GLU A 211 -32.03 -2.46 -6.56
N LYS A 212 -31.54 -1.61 -7.48
CA LYS A 212 -31.31 -2.00 -8.88
C LYS A 212 -30.30 -3.14 -9.02
N ARG A 213 -29.22 -3.13 -8.23
CA ARG A 213 -28.24 -4.22 -8.19
C ARG A 213 -28.84 -5.52 -7.68
N HIS A 214 -29.66 -5.46 -6.63
CA HIS A 214 -30.34 -6.62 -6.08
C HIS A 214 -31.34 -7.21 -7.09
N TYR A 215 -32.06 -6.36 -7.83
CA TYR A 215 -32.98 -6.78 -8.87
C TYR A 215 -32.27 -7.50 -10.03
N HIS A 216 -31.18 -6.93 -10.57
CA HIS A 216 -30.40 -7.56 -11.64
C HIS A 216 -29.73 -8.88 -11.21
N GLN A 217 -29.29 -8.97 -9.95
CA GLN A 217 -28.69 -10.19 -9.41
C GLN A 217 -29.73 -11.31 -9.19
N ARG A 218 -31.01 -10.94 -9.01
CA ARG A 218 -32.12 -11.89 -8.93
C ARG A 218 -32.50 -12.44 -10.30
N GLU A 219 -32.63 -11.59 -11.31
CA GLU A 219 -32.91 -12.03 -12.70
C GLU A 219 -31.81 -12.96 -13.24
N GLN A 220 -30.53 -12.67 -12.96
CA GLN A 220 -29.42 -13.56 -13.37
C GLN A 220 -29.43 -14.93 -12.70
N ARG A 221 -30.05 -15.08 -11.51
CA ARG A 221 -30.18 -16.39 -10.84
C ARG A 221 -31.35 -17.21 -11.39
N ASP A 222 -32.43 -16.54 -11.78
CA ASP A 222 -33.61 -17.21 -12.34
C ASP A 222 -33.35 -17.75 -13.77
N ASP A 223 -32.36 -17.20 -14.50
CA ASP A 223 -31.90 -17.73 -15.80
C ASP A 223 -30.99 -18.97 -15.67
N ASP A 224 -30.11 -19.03 -14.66
CA ASP A 224 -29.20 -20.17 -14.41
C ASP A 224 -29.94 -21.46 -13.98
N ASP A 225 -31.07 -21.33 -13.27
CA ASP A 225 -31.88 -22.48 -12.86
C ASP A 225 -32.70 -23.09 -14.02
N ASN A 226 -32.90 -22.37 -15.13
CA ASN A 226 -33.62 -22.86 -16.30
C ASN A 226 -32.73 -23.59 -17.33
N GLU A 227 -31.40 -23.38 -17.30
CA GLU A 227 -30.44 -24.12 -18.15
C GLU A 227 -29.92 -25.42 -17.53
N ARG A 228 -30.11 -25.64 -16.21
CA ARG A 228 -29.60 -26.84 -15.51
C ARG A 228 -30.62 -28.00 -15.38
N GLY A 229 -31.77 -27.89 -16.04
CA GLY A 229 -32.88 -28.86 -15.96
C GLY A 229 -32.85 -30.01 -16.98
N GLY A 230 -31.68 -30.42 -17.48
CA GLY A 230 -31.62 -31.24 -18.69
C GLY A 230 -30.48 -32.23 -18.86
N ASP A 231 -29.91 -32.83 -17.81
CA ASP A 231 -29.39 -34.20 -17.89
C ASP A 231 -29.00 -34.72 -16.51
N GLU A 232 -29.49 -35.90 -16.15
CA GLU A 232 -28.83 -36.90 -15.29
C GLU A 232 -29.88 -37.95 -14.85
N ARG A 233 -29.99 -39.02 -15.66
CA ARG A 233 -30.47 -40.31 -15.16
C ARG A 233 -29.27 -41.22 -14.90
N ASP A 234 -29.28 -41.76 -13.70
CA ASP A 234 -28.97 -43.16 -13.36
C ASP A 234 -27.49 -43.60 -13.28
N ASN A 235 -26.97 -43.75 -12.05
CA ASN A 235 -26.65 -45.09 -11.50
C ASN A 235 -26.11 -45.03 -10.06
N GLY A 236 -26.68 -45.86 -9.18
CA GLY A 236 -25.90 -46.69 -8.25
C GLY A 236 -25.53 -46.14 -6.86
N SER A 237 -26.39 -46.40 -5.87
CA SER A 237 -26.10 -47.10 -4.60
C SER A 237 -24.76 -46.86 -3.86
N MET A 238 -24.81 -46.41 -2.60
CA MET A 238 -24.63 -47.26 -1.39
C MET A 238 -24.16 -46.44 -0.14
N VAL A 239 -24.85 -46.63 0.99
CA VAL A 239 -24.44 -46.44 2.42
C VAL A 239 -24.12 -45.00 2.88
N GLY A 240 -24.61 -44.45 3.99
CA GLY A 240 -25.50 -44.92 5.05
C GLY A 240 -25.50 -43.86 6.16
N SER A 241 -26.68 -43.53 6.66
CA SER A 241 -26.85 -42.58 7.78
C SER A 241 -26.88 -43.32 9.11
N PRO A 242 -26.24 -42.77 10.15
CA PRO A 242 -26.81 -42.79 11.47
C PRO A 242 -27.26 -41.38 11.86
N ARG A 243 -28.57 -41.30 12.09
CA ARG A 243 -29.32 -40.26 12.79
C ARG A 243 -28.62 -39.87 14.10
N LEU A 244 -28.24 -38.60 14.23
CA LEU A 244 -27.96 -37.97 15.53
C LEU A 244 -29.13 -37.07 15.88
N GLU A 245 -29.90 -37.52 16.86
CA GLU A 245 -30.95 -36.78 17.54
C GLU A 245 -30.38 -35.55 18.25
N SER A 246 -31.04 -34.41 18.04
CA SER A 246 -30.86 -33.21 18.83
C SER A 246 -31.40 -33.44 20.26
N PRO A 247 -30.64 -33.09 21.32
CA PRO A 247 -31.26 -32.80 22.59
C PRO A 247 -31.71 -31.32 22.65
N ALA A 248 -32.91 -31.16 23.21
CA ALA A 248 -33.66 -29.92 23.45
C ALA A 248 -32.93 -28.95 24.42
N PRO A 249 -33.36 -27.67 24.48
CA PRO A 249 -32.77 -26.67 25.37
C PRO A 249 -33.23 -26.88 26.82
N GLU A 250 -32.29 -26.91 27.77
CA GLU A 250 -32.59 -26.85 29.20
C GLU A 250 -32.75 -25.40 29.66
N ASP A 251 -33.97 -25.07 30.05
CA ASP A 251 -34.32 -23.91 30.86
C ASP A 251 -33.89 -24.12 32.32
N ALA A 252 -33.40 -23.03 32.92
CA ALA A 252 -33.57 -22.62 34.32
C ALA A 252 -33.05 -23.54 35.44
N VAL A 253 -31.96 -23.10 36.09
CA VAL A 253 -31.88 -23.18 37.55
C VAL A 253 -31.44 -21.83 38.12
N ALA A 254 -32.35 -21.24 38.90
CA ALA A 254 -32.09 -20.14 39.79
C ALA A 254 -31.12 -20.56 40.89
N ASP A 255 -30.20 -19.68 41.28
CA ASP A 255 -29.71 -19.69 42.65
C ASP A 255 -29.78 -18.30 43.25
N ARG A 256 -30.50 -18.28 44.36
CA ARG A 256 -30.76 -17.20 45.31
C ARG A 256 -29.65 -17.18 46.34
N ASP A 257 -29.41 -15.96 46.83
CA ASP A 257 -28.95 -15.62 48.19
C ASP A 257 -27.55 -16.09 48.64
N GLU A 258 -26.63 -15.13 48.73
CA GLU A 258 -25.95 -14.73 49.97
C GLU A 258 -25.49 -13.25 49.89
#